data_AF-A0A523CZD9-F1
#
_entry.id   AF-A0A523CZD9-F1
#
_cell.length_a   1.000
_cell.length_b   1.000
_cell.length_c   1.000
_cell.angle_alpha   90.00
_cell.angle_beta   90.00
_cell.angle_gamma   90.00
#
_symmetry.space_group_name_H-M   'P 1'
#
loop_
_entity.id
_entity.type
_entity.pdbx_description
1 polymer ?
#
loop_
_entity_poly.entity_id
_entity_poly.type
_entity_poly.pdbx_seq_one_letter_code
_entity_poly.pdbx_strand_id
1 'polypeptide(L)'
;LELGVYEDIPHLLTPIVTDPKRAAIALAWTVSEMEERYKLLAQEGVRNIGQYNKLVHKRGTDSEKITPLPYIVLIVDELADLMMTTGKEVEASVTRLAQMARAIGIHLILATQRPSVDVLTGLIKANFPCRISFRVASKIDSRTVLDCNGAEQLLGDGDMLFLPPGTSRLIRLHGGYISEKEIRKITDFLKSQAQPEYQEEVLIEKDKVESTIVEIGDLEDEFYQEAARFVVETGRASTSLLQRRLRIGYGRAARLLDMMQHEGLIGPPDGSKAREVLVSTDYFSEIHES
;
A
#
# COMPACT_ATOMS: atom_id res chain seq x y z
N LEU A 1 -17.39 -11.26 7.34
CA LEU A 1 -16.43 -10.74 6.33
C LEU A 1 -16.08 -11.91 5.44
N GLU A 2 -16.53 -11.88 4.19
CA GLU A 2 -16.36 -13.01 3.24
C GLU A 2 -14.87 -13.36 3.05
N LEU A 3 -14.02 -12.33 2.96
CA LEU A 3 -12.57 -12.51 2.81
C LEU A 3 -11.85 -12.88 4.11
N GLY A 4 -12.50 -12.82 5.28
CA GLY A 4 -11.86 -13.07 6.58
C GLY A 4 -11.21 -14.46 6.73
N VAL A 5 -11.66 -15.43 5.93
CA VAL A 5 -11.07 -16.79 5.87
C VAL A 5 -9.63 -16.81 5.35
N TYR A 6 -9.20 -15.75 4.66
CA TYR A 6 -7.86 -15.59 4.09
C TYR A 6 -6.89 -14.83 5.01
N GLU A 7 -7.31 -14.38 6.20
CA GLU A 7 -6.41 -13.68 7.13
C GLU A 7 -5.12 -14.47 7.36
N ASP A 8 -3.98 -13.80 7.43
CA ASP A 8 -2.66 -14.39 7.68
C ASP A 8 -2.12 -15.39 6.65
N ILE A 9 -2.69 -15.49 5.43
CA ILE A 9 -2.01 -16.23 4.37
C ILE A 9 -0.71 -15.48 3.96
N PRO A 10 0.38 -16.19 3.62
CA PRO A 10 1.69 -15.56 3.35
C PRO A 10 1.74 -14.63 2.13
N HIS A 11 0.66 -14.57 1.34
CA HIS A 11 0.54 -13.76 0.14
C HIS A 11 -0.01 -12.35 0.42
N LEU A 12 -0.57 -12.12 1.61
CA LEU A 12 -1.15 -10.84 1.96
C LEU A 12 -0.07 -9.80 2.20
N LEU A 13 -0.12 -8.71 1.44
CA LEU A 13 0.72 -7.52 1.66
C LEU A 13 0.30 -6.74 2.90
N THR A 14 -0.97 -6.83 3.31
CA THR A 14 -1.51 -6.19 4.49
C THR A 14 -2.53 -7.09 5.17
N PRO A 15 -2.85 -6.86 6.46
CA PRO A 15 -4.06 -7.42 7.05
C PRO A 15 -5.30 -7.05 6.22
N ILE A 16 -6.37 -7.82 6.37
CA ILE A 16 -7.60 -7.57 5.62
C ILE A 16 -8.16 -6.19 6.01
N VAL A 17 -8.34 -5.34 5.00
CA VAL A 17 -8.80 -3.97 5.20
C VAL A 17 -10.33 -3.96 5.29
N THR A 18 -10.86 -3.64 6.48
CA THR A 18 -12.30 -3.59 6.74
C THR A 18 -12.88 -2.19 6.76
N ASP A 19 -12.03 -1.16 6.94
CA ASP A 19 -12.44 0.23 7.02
C ASP A 19 -12.39 0.90 5.62
N PRO A 20 -13.47 1.55 5.15
CA PRO A 20 -13.51 2.18 3.83
C PRO A 20 -12.44 3.26 3.60
N LYS A 21 -12.07 4.03 4.64
CA LYS A 21 -11.03 5.07 4.51
C LYS A 21 -9.67 4.42 4.36
N ARG A 22 -9.36 3.39 5.15
CA ARG A 22 -8.13 2.59 5.00
C ARG A 22 -8.06 1.90 3.63
N ALA A 23 -9.19 1.47 3.08
CA ALA A 23 -9.23 0.90 1.73
C ALA A 23 -8.89 1.94 0.66
N ALA A 24 -9.37 3.19 0.80
CA ALA A 24 -8.98 4.29 -0.09
C ALA A 24 -7.47 4.59 0.00
N ILE A 25 -6.89 4.53 1.20
CA ILE A 25 -5.44 4.69 1.42
C ILE A 25 -4.67 3.56 0.72
N ALA A 26 -5.09 2.31 0.86
CA ALA A 26 -4.46 1.17 0.21
C ALA A 26 -4.51 1.27 -1.34
N LEU A 27 -5.63 1.77 -1.89
CA LEU A 27 -5.76 2.06 -3.32
C LEU A 27 -4.78 3.15 -3.77
N ALA A 28 -4.65 4.25 -3.01
CA ALA A 28 -3.71 5.32 -3.30
C ALA A 28 -2.24 4.87 -3.20
N TRP A 29 -1.92 4.02 -2.22
CA TRP A 29 -0.61 3.38 -2.13
C TRP A 29 -0.35 2.49 -3.35
N THR A 30 -1.34 1.72 -3.79
CA THR A 30 -1.22 0.85 -4.98
C THR A 30 -0.94 1.68 -6.25
N VAL A 31 -1.51 2.87 -6.36
CA VAL A 31 -1.17 3.84 -7.42
C VAL A 31 0.28 4.30 -7.32
N SER A 32 0.78 4.57 -6.12
CA SER A 32 2.18 4.96 -5.91
C SER A 32 3.14 3.82 -6.29
N GLU A 33 2.86 2.60 -5.84
CA GLU A 33 3.62 1.38 -6.18
C GLU A 33 3.64 1.16 -7.71
N MET A 34 2.52 1.39 -8.39
CA MET A 34 2.45 1.36 -9.85
C MET A 34 3.44 2.36 -10.49
N GLU A 35 3.49 3.61 -10.01
CA GLU A 35 4.41 4.63 -10.52
C GLU A 35 5.87 4.30 -10.24
N GLU A 36 6.18 3.80 -9.05
CA GLU A 36 7.53 3.39 -8.64
C GLU A 36 8.03 2.24 -9.51
N ARG A 37 7.19 1.22 -9.75
CA ARG A 37 7.50 0.15 -10.70
C ARG A 37 7.73 0.68 -12.11
N TYR A 38 6.93 1.64 -12.57
CA TYR A 38 7.15 2.24 -13.89
C TYR A 38 8.52 2.91 -14.01
N LYS A 39 8.94 3.67 -12.99
CA LYS A 39 10.27 4.29 -12.94
C LYS A 39 11.37 3.24 -12.97
N LEU A 40 11.23 2.19 -12.17
CA LEU A 40 12.17 1.08 -12.10
C LEU A 40 12.31 0.33 -13.45
N LEU A 41 11.18 0.01 -14.09
CA LEU A 41 11.18 -0.64 -15.40
C LEU A 41 11.82 0.24 -16.48
N ALA A 42 11.59 1.56 -16.43
CA ALA A 42 12.19 2.51 -17.34
C ALA A 42 13.72 2.62 -17.16
N GLN A 43 14.19 2.64 -15.91
CA GLN A 43 15.63 2.63 -15.57
C GLN A 43 16.33 1.38 -16.11
N GLU A 44 15.67 0.22 -16.04
CA GLU A 44 16.18 -1.04 -16.56
C GLU A 44 15.91 -1.26 -18.06
N GLY A 45 15.25 -0.31 -18.75
CA GLY A 45 14.97 -0.37 -20.18
C GLY A 45 14.00 -1.48 -20.60
N VAL A 46 13.13 -1.94 -19.70
CA VAL A 46 12.17 -3.02 -19.93
C VAL A 46 10.73 -2.50 -19.98
N ARG A 47 9.86 -3.20 -20.74
CA ARG A 47 8.48 -2.73 -21.00
C ARG A 47 7.43 -3.34 -20.08
N ASN A 48 7.75 -4.42 -19.38
CA ASN A 48 6.81 -5.08 -18.47
C ASN A 48 7.52 -5.88 -17.38
N ILE A 49 6.78 -6.20 -16.31
CA ILE A 49 7.25 -6.96 -15.16
C ILE A 49 7.84 -8.33 -15.55
N GLY A 50 7.29 -8.98 -16.57
CA GLY A 50 7.81 -10.27 -17.04
C GLY A 50 9.21 -10.16 -17.65
N GLN A 51 9.48 -9.09 -18.38
CA GLN A 51 10.83 -8.78 -18.89
C GLN A 51 11.77 -8.39 -17.75
N TYR A 52 11.30 -7.57 -16.81
CA TYR A 52 12.06 -7.20 -15.61
C TYR A 52 12.48 -8.43 -14.83
N ASN A 53 11.54 -9.30 -14.43
CA ASN A 53 11.84 -10.49 -13.64
C ASN A 53 12.82 -11.42 -14.38
N LYS A 54 12.66 -11.60 -15.70
CA LYS A 54 13.63 -12.38 -16.51
C LYS A 54 15.03 -11.77 -16.50
N LEU A 55 15.14 -10.44 -16.55
CA LEU A 55 16.41 -9.72 -16.48
C LEU A 55 17.07 -9.95 -15.10
N VAL A 56 16.31 -9.80 -14.01
CA VAL A 56 16.81 -10.03 -12.65
C VAL A 56 17.31 -11.46 -12.47
N HIS A 57 16.53 -12.47 -12.90
CA HIS A 57 16.93 -13.87 -12.81
C HIS A 57 18.20 -14.18 -13.61
N LYS A 58 18.44 -13.48 -14.74
CA LYS A 58 19.65 -13.64 -15.54
C LYS A 58 20.89 -12.99 -14.92
N ARG A 59 20.73 -11.88 -14.19
CA ARG A 59 21.84 -11.17 -13.53
C ARG A 59 22.34 -11.90 -12.27
N GLY A 60 21.54 -12.81 -11.73
CA GLY A 60 21.82 -13.49 -10.46
C GLY A 60 21.37 -12.64 -9.28
N THR A 61 20.75 -13.28 -8.29
CA THR A 61 20.21 -12.64 -7.08
C THR A 61 21.28 -12.23 -6.06
N ASP A 62 22.55 -12.53 -6.33
CA ASP A 62 23.68 -12.28 -5.40
C ASP A 62 24.08 -10.80 -5.29
N SER A 63 23.48 -9.93 -6.12
CA SER A 63 23.53 -8.49 -5.87
C SER A 63 22.32 -8.14 -5.00
N GLU A 64 22.56 -7.86 -3.70
CA GLU A 64 21.55 -7.47 -2.68
C GLU A 64 20.59 -6.33 -3.09
N LYS A 65 20.78 -5.72 -4.26
CA LYS A 65 20.05 -4.54 -4.73
C LYS A 65 18.88 -4.83 -5.67
N ILE A 66 18.71 -6.04 -6.22
CA ILE A 66 17.69 -6.28 -7.25
C ILE A 66 16.99 -7.62 -7.05
N THR A 67 15.73 -7.57 -6.58
CA THR A 67 14.86 -8.75 -6.44
C THR A 67 13.76 -8.76 -7.50
N PRO A 68 13.26 -9.94 -7.89
CA PRO A 68 12.10 -10.04 -8.77
C PRO A 68 10.87 -9.39 -8.13
N LEU A 69 10.09 -8.66 -8.92
CA LEU A 69 8.84 -8.05 -8.46
C LEU A 69 7.72 -9.09 -8.46
N PRO A 70 6.92 -9.19 -7.38
CA PRO A 70 5.72 -10.02 -7.36
C PRO A 70 4.60 -9.36 -8.16
N TYR A 71 3.66 -10.16 -8.67
CA TYR A 71 2.38 -9.63 -9.13
C TYR A 71 1.52 -9.25 -7.94
N ILE A 72 0.82 -8.12 -8.01
CA ILE A 72 -0.13 -7.69 -6.98
C ILE A 72 -1.54 -7.87 -7.53
N VAL A 73 -2.41 -8.50 -6.74
CA VAL A 73 -3.84 -8.61 -7.04
C VAL A 73 -4.61 -7.90 -5.95
N LEU A 74 -5.24 -6.78 -6.30
CA LEU A 74 -6.09 -6.01 -5.40
C LEU A 74 -7.54 -6.50 -5.54
N ILE A 75 -8.10 -7.00 -4.44
CA ILE A 75 -9.45 -7.57 -4.40
C ILE A 75 -10.33 -6.70 -3.52
N VAL A 76 -11.44 -6.20 -4.09
CA VAL A 76 -12.48 -5.46 -3.37
C VAL A 76 -13.76 -6.28 -3.43
N ASP A 77 -14.21 -6.77 -2.28
CA ASP A 77 -15.40 -7.63 -2.17
C ASP A 77 -16.72 -6.87 -2.40
N GLU A 78 -16.80 -5.62 -1.91
CA GLU A 78 -17.95 -4.75 -2.10
C GLU A 78 -17.50 -3.33 -2.43
N LEU A 79 -17.45 -3.02 -3.72
CA LEU A 79 -17.09 -1.69 -4.22
C LEU A 79 -18.08 -0.62 -3.78
N ALA A 80 -19.37 -0.96 -3.60
CA ALA A 80 -20.39 0.02 -3.28
C ALA A 80 -20.13 0.73 -1.93
N ASP A 81 -19.61 0.00 -0.94
CA ASP A 81 -19.32 0.55 0.39
C ASP A 81 -18.20 1.60 0.33
N LEU A 82 -17.22 1.40 -0.56
CA LEU A 82 -16.18 2.38 -0.85
C LEU A 82 -16.75 3.61 -1.58
N MET A 83 -17.58 3.38 -2.59
CA MET A 83 -18.18 4.46 -3.39
C MET A 83 -19.10 5.36 -2.57
N MET A 84 -19.80 4.82 -1.58
CA MET A 84 -20.69 5.59 -0.70
C MET A 84 -19.95 6.48 0.30
N THR A 85 -18.69 6.18 0.62
CA THR A 85 -17.92 6.91 1.65
C THR A 85 -16.89 7.85 1.03
N THR A 86 -16.06 7.34 0.10
CA THR A 86 -14.90 8.02 -0.48
C THR A 86 -14.88 7.88 -2.01
N GLY A 87 -16.06 7.88 -2.64
CA GLY A 87 -16.21 7.46 -4.05
C GLY A 87 -15.37 8.22 -5.07
N LYS A 88 -15.11 9.53 -4.90
CA LYS A 88 -14.27 10.29 -5.83
C LYS A 88 -12.81 9.83 -5.85
N GLU A 89 -12.22 9.61 -4.68
CA GLU A 89 -10.83 9.17 -4.54
C GLU A 89 -10.65 7.72 -4.99
N VAL A 90 -11.64 6.88 -4.64
CA VAL A 90 -11.69 5.48 -5.04
C VAL A 90 -11.82 5.36 -6.56
N GLU A 91 -12.76 6.07 -7.18
CA GLU A 91 -12.95 6.06 -8.64
C GLU A 91 -11.71 6.55 -9.38
N ALA A 92 -11.07 7.62 -8.90
CA ALA A 92 -9.83 8.13 -9.48
C ALA A 92 -8.70 7.08 -9.42
N SER A 93 -8.50 6.46 -8.26
CA SER A 93 -7.45 5.44 -8.06
C SER A 93 -7.71 4.19 -8.89
N VAL A 94 -8.94 3.67 -8.87
CA VAL A 94 -9.38 2.50 -9.65
C VAL A 94 -9.22 2.76 -11.15
N THR A 95 -9.65 3.93 -11.64
CA THR A 95 -9.51 4.31 -13.05
C THR A 95 -8.05 4.37 -13.46
N ARG A 96 -7.21 5.04 -12.67
CA ARG A 96 -5.78 5.19 -12.94
C ARG A 96 -5.05 3.84 -12.97
N LEU A 97 -5.34 2.98 -12.01
CA LEU A 97 -4.80 1.62 -11.98
C LEU A 97 -5.25 0.82 -13.20
N ALA A 98 -6.55 0.80 -13.50
CA ALA A 98 -7.06 0.04 -14.64
C ALA A 98 -6.46 0.46 -15.99
N GLN A 99 -6.07 1.73 -16.15
CA GLN A 99 -5.44 2.25 -17.36
C GLN A 99 -3.98 1.82 -17.53
N MET A 100 -3.20 1.78 -16.45
CA MET A 100 -1.73 1.73 -16.53
C MET A 100 -1.11 0.49 -15.85
N ALA A 101 -1.83 -0.17 -14.95
CA ALA A 101 -1.26 -1.23 -14.10
C ALA A 101 -0.86 -2.52 -14.85
N ARG A 102 -1.43 -2.79 -16.02
CA ARG A 102 -1.28 -4.07 -16.73
C ARG A 102 0.18 -4.44 -17.00
N ALA A 103 1.01 -3.49 -17.43
CA ALA A 103 2.40 -3.77 -17.79
C ALA A 103 3.29 -3.99 -16.56
N ILE A 104 2.95 -3.37 -15.43
CA ILE A 104 3.73 -3.39 -14.19
C ILE A 104 3.31 -4.51 -13.21
N GLY A 105 2.31 -5.31 -13.59
CA GLY A 105 1.93 -6.52 -12.85
C GLY A 105 0.97 -6.29 -11.68
N ILE A 106 0.16 -5.23 -11.73
CA ILE A 106 -0.91 -4.98 -10.75
C ILE A 106 -2.26 -5.25 -11.44
N HIS A 107 -3.13 -6.02 -10.79
CA HIS A 107 -4.42 -6.46 -11.31
C HIS A 107 -5.53 -6.22 -10.29
N LEU A 108 -6.72 -5.84 -10.77
CA LEU A 108 -7.84 -5.48 -9.92
C LEU A 108 -8.99 -6.46 -10.12
N ILE A 109 -9.57 -6.92 -9.01
CA ILE A 109 -10.83 -7.66 -8.95
C ILE A 109 -11.79 -6.84 -8.11
N LEU A 110 -12.84 -6.33 -8.74
CA LEU A 110 -13.88 -5.55 -8.09
C LEU A 110 -15.18 -6.34 -8.12
N ALA A 111 -15.72 -6.62 -6.94
CA ALA A 111 -17.02 -7.25 -6.75
C ALA A 111 -18.00 -6.25 -6.13
N THR A 112 -19.28 -6.45 -6.39
CA THR A 112 -20.37 -5.70 -5.77
C THR A 112 -21.66 -6.49 -5.87
N GLN A 113 -22.49 -6.41 -4.83
CA GLN A 113 -23.85 -6.91 -4.84
C GLN A 113 -24.85 -5.83 -5.27
N ARG A 114 -24.40 -4.59 -5.45
CA ARG A 114 -25.22 -3.42 -5.81
C ARG A 114 -24.87 -2.93 -7.22
N PRO A 115 -25.40 -3.57 -8.28
CA PRO A 115 -25.14 -3.19 -9.66
C PRO A 115 -25.92 -1.93 -10.08
N SER A 116 -25.68 -0.80 -9.40
CA SER A 116 -26.25 0.50 -9.72
C SER A 116 -25.28 1.37 -10.54
N VAL A 117 -25.80 2.36 -11.24
CA VAL A 117 -25.00 3.31 -12.04
C VAL A 117 -24.09 4.17 -11.17
N ASP A 118 -24.49 4.42 -9.92
CA ASP A 118 -23.69 5.18 -8.95
C ASP A 118 -22.46 4.42 -8.46
N VAL A 119 -22.51 3.08 -8.47
CA VAL A 119 -21.39 2.20 -8.11
C VAL A 119 -20.56 1.85 -9.34
N LEU A 120 -21.23 1.44 -10.42
CA LEU A 120 -20.60 1.06 -11.70
C LEU A 120 -20.73 2.20 -12.70
N THR A 121 -19.98 3.26 -12.43
CA THR A 121 -19.99 4.48 -13.23
C THR A 121 -19.47 4.24 -14.65
N GLY A 122 -19.70 5.21 -15.54
CA GLY A 122 -19.16 5.15 -16.91
C GLY A 122 -17.62 5.06 -16.96
N LEU A 123 -16.93 5.71 -16.03
CA LEU A 123 -15.47 5.68 -15.94
C LEU A 123 -14.96 4.29 -15.54
N ILE A 124 -15.59 3.66 -14.56
CA ILE A 124 -15.25 2.28 -14.18
C ILE A 124 -15.50 1.34 -15.36
N LYS A 125 -16.68 1.39 -15.98
CA LYS A 125 -17.00 0.51 -17.11
C LYS A 125 -16.05 0.69 -18.28
N ALA A 126 -15.61 1.92 -18.58
CA ALA A 126 -14.68 2.19 -19.67
C ALA A 126 -13.31 1.54 -19.48
N ASN A 127 -12.87 1.30 -18.24
CA ASN A 127 -11.54 0.76 -17.95
C ASN A 127 -11.54 -0.72 -17.54
N PHE A 128 -12.71 -1.33 -17.31
CA PHE A 128 -12.87 -2.76 -16.99
C PHE A 128 -13.62 -3.49 -18.12
N PRO A 129 -12.93 -3.89 -19.20
CA PRO A 129 -13.55 -4.57 -20.34
C PRO A 129 -13.89 -6.05 -20.09
N CYS A 130 -13.30 -6.65 -19.06
CA CYS A 130 -13.54 -8.03 -18.64
C CYS A 130 -14.56 -8.01 -17.49
N ARG A 131 -15.72 -8.66 -17.67
CA ARG A 131 -16.81 -8.61 -16.67
C ARG A 131 -17.45 -9.97 -16.47
N ILE A 132 -17.86 -10.22 -15.24
CA ILE A 132 -18.63 -11.40 -14.84
C ILE A 132 -19.88 -10.90 -14.14
N SER A 133 -21.02 -11.48 -14.45
CA SER A 133 -22.28 -11.24 -13.74
C SER A 133 -22.90 -12.57 -13.36
N PHE A 134 -23.12 -12.77 -12.06
CA PHE A 134 -24.03 -13.78 -11.56
C PHE A 134 -25.47 -13.34 -11.75
N ARG A 135 -26.43 -14.15 -11.28
CA ARG A 135 -27.84 -13.80 -11.31
C ARG A 135 -28.09 -12.44 -10.65
N VAL A 136 -28.75 -11.54 -11.38
CA VAL A 136 -29.20 -10.23 -10.88
C VAL A 136 -30.73 -10.16 -10.85
N ALA A 137 -31.26 -9.15 -10.14
CA ALA A 137 -32.71 -9.04 -9.93
C ALA A 137 -33.46 -8.57 -11.19
N SER A 138 -32.84 -7.72 -12.02
CA SER A 138 -33.54 -7.08 -13.13
C SER A 138 -32.70 -6.94 -14.41
N LYS A 139 -33.41 -6.68 -15.52
CA LYS A 139 -32.79 -6.29 -16.80
C LYS A 139 -32.01 -4.99 -16.72
N ILE A 140 -32.31 -4.12 -15.75
CA ILE A 140 -31.58 -2.87 -15.54
C ILE A 140 -30.21 -3.22 -14.96
N ASP A 141 -30.17 -4.02 -13.91
CA ASP A 141 -28.94 -4.49 -13.25
C ASP A 141 -28.04 -5.25 -14.23
N SER A 142 -28.62 -6.11 -15.07
CA SER A 142 -27.87 -6.84 -16.11
C SER A 142 -27.17 -5.86 -17.06
N ARG A 143 -27.87 -4.81 -17.50
CA ARG A 143 -27.27 -3.78 -18.36
C ARG A 143 -26.25 -2.93 -17.62
N THR A 144 -26.42 -2.69 -16.33
CA THR A 144 -25.41 -1.96 -15.55
C THR A 144 -24.08 -2.71 -15.56
N VAL A 145 -24.09 -4.03 -15.37
CA VAL A 145 -22.86 -4.85 -15.32
C VAL A 145 -22.33 -5.18 -16.72
N LEU A 146 -23.19 -5.69 -17.61
CA LEU A 146 -22.76 -6.31 -18.88
C LEU A 146 -23.03 -5.44 -20.13
N ASP A 147 -23.63 -4.26 -19.97
CA ASP A 147 -24.15 -3.42 -21.06
C ASP A 147 -25.21 -4.13 -21.95
N CYS A 148 -25.72 -5.30 -21.50
CA CYS A 148 -26.74 -6.08 -22.19
C CYS A 148 -27.62 -6.87 -21.20
N ASN A 149 -28.73 -7.41 -21.70
CA ASN A 149 -29.61 -8.28 -20.92
C ASN A 149 -29.07 -9.72 -20.89
N GLY A 150 -29.49 -10.50 -19.90
CA GLY A 150 -29.24 -11.93 -19.81
C GLY A 150 -28.95 -12.40 -18.38
N ALA A 151 -28.33 -11.56 -17.56
CA ALA A 151 -27.96 -11.95 -16.21
C ALA A 151 -29.20 -12.13 -15.30
N GLU A 152 -30.31 -11.46 -15.61
CA GLU A 152 -31.57 -11.63 -14.89
C GLU A 152 -32.23 -13.01 -15.11
N GLN A 153 -31.79 -13.74 -16.13
CA GLN A 153 -32.31 -15.06 -16.52
C GLN A 153 -31.45 -16.22 -16.01
N LEU A 154 -30.35 -15.91 -15.31
CA LEU A 154 -29.49 -16.91 -14.69
C LEU A 154 -30.22 -17.62 -13.56
N LEU A 155 -29.80 -18.85 -13.29
CA LEU A 155 -30.48 -19.73 -12.32
C LEU A 155 -30.12 -19.38 -10.87
N GLY A 156 -28.92 -18.83 -10.64
CA GLY A 156 -28.33 -18.68 -9.30
C GLY A 156 -27.24 -19.73 -9.08
N ASP A 157 -26.80 -19.90 -7.83
CA ASP A 157 -25.91 -20.99 -7.39
C ASP A 157 -24.68 -21.24 -8.28
N GLY A 158 -24.01 -20.16 -8.69
CA GLY A 158 -22.79 -20.22 -9.51
C GLY A 158 -23.01 -20.09 -11.02
N ASP A 159 -24.25 -20.06 -11.49
CA ASP A 159 -24.55 -19.75 -12.90
C ASP A 159 -24.22 -18.28 -13.21
N MET A 160 -23.40 -18.04 -14.25
CA MET A 160 -22.85 -16.73 -14.56
C MET A 160 -22.74 -16.46 -16.06
N LEU A 161 -22.70 -15.18 -16.41
CA LEU A 161 -22.31 -14.70 -17.73
C LEU A 161 -20.94 -14.03 -17.65
N PHE A 162 -20.06 -14.44 -18.55
CA PHE A 162 -18.74 -13.88 -18.73
C PHE A 162 -18.69 -13.06 -20.03
N LEU A 163 -18.23 -11.83 -19.92
CA LEU A 163 -17.89 -10.95 -21.03
C LEU A 163 -16.36 -10.84 -21.13
N PRO A 164 -15.74 -11.56 -22.10
CA PRO A 164 -14.31 -11.46 -22.32
C PRO A 164 -13.93 -10.06 -22.85
N PRO A 165 -12.69 -9.60 -22.59
CA PRO A 165 -12.23 -8.33 -23.14
C PRO A 165 -12.16 -8.37 -24.67
N GLY A 166 -12.55 -7.26 -25.31
CA GLY A 166 -12.45 -7.09 -26.77
C GLY A 166 -13.53 -7.79 -27.60
N THR A 167 -14.54 -8.37 -26.95
CA THR A 167 -15.72 -8.93 -27.62
C THR A 167 -17.01 -8.43 -26.98
N SER A 168 -18.11 -8.47 -27.73
CA SER A 168 -19.47 -8.24 -27.23
C SER A 168 -20.22 -9.54 -26.96
N ARG A 169 -19.59 -10.70 -27.22
CA ARG A 169 -20.22 -12.01 -27.06
C ARG A 169 -20.14 -12.46 -25.61
N LEU A 170 -21.30 -12.66 -25.00
CA LEU A 170 -21.41 -13.30 -23.70
C LEU A 170 -21.20 -14.81 -23.80
N ILE A 171 -20.52 -15.35 -22.79
CA ILE A 171 -20.31 -16.78 -22.58
C ILE A 171 -20.98 -17.15 -21.26
N ARG A 172 -21.94 -18.08 -21.30
CA ARG A 172 -22.53 -18.62 -20.07
C ARG A 172 -21.61 -19.68 -19.49
N LEU A 173 -21.34 -19.59 -18.19
CA LEU A 173 -20.47 -20.49 -17.44
C LEU A 173 -21.17 -20.96 -16.18
N HIS A 174 -20.77 -22.13 -15.69
CA HIS A 174 -21.16 -22.63 -14.37
C HIS A 174 -19.93 -22.60 -13.46
N GLY A 175 -20.01 -21.82 -12.39
CA GLY A 175 -18.94 -21.66 -11.42
C GLY A 175 -18.66 -22.95 -10.67
N GLY A 176 -17.38 -23.25 -10.46
CA GLY A 176 -16.97 -24.32 -9.56
C GLY A 176 -17.40 -23.97 -8.14
N TYR A 177 -18.17 -24.85 -7.51
CA TYR A 177 -18.51 -24.72 -6.10
C TYR A 177 -17.30 -25.11 -5.25
N ILE A 178 -16.97 -24.28 -4.27
CA ILE A 178 -15.99 -24.58 -3.22
C ILE A 178 -16.63 -24.32 -1.87
N SER A 179 -16.58 -25.31 -0.98
CA SER A 179 -17.13 -25.19 0.36
C SER A 179 -16.18 -24.44 1.29
N GLU A 180 -16.72 -23.86 2.37
CA GLU A 180 -15.90 -23.20 3.40
C GLU A 180 -14.86 -24.16 4.02
N LYS A 181 -15.19 -25.45 4.12
CA LYS A 181 -14.26 -26.48 4.61
C LYS A 181 -13.06 -26.65 3.67
N GLU A 182 -13.29 -26.61 2.37
CA GLU A 182 -12.22 -26.69 1.37
C GLU A 182 -11.37 -25.42 1.38
N ILE A 183 -11.99 -24.24 1.49
CA ILE A 183 -11.27 -22.97 1.62
C ILE A 183 -10.34 -23.02 2.84
N ARG A 184 -10.87 -23.38 4.03
CA ARG A 184 -10.08 -23.49 5.26
C ARG A 184 -8.92 -24.49 5.12
N LYS A 185 -9.16 -25.65 4.52
CA LYS A 185 -8.11 -26.64 4.28
C LYS A 185 -6.97 -26.06 3.42
N ILE A 186 -7.30 -25.28 2.40
CA ILE A 186 -6.31 -24.63 1.53
C ILE A 186 -5.59 -23.51 2.30
N THR A 187 -6.31 -22.63 3.00
CA THR A 187 -5.70 -21.51 3.71
C THR A 187 -4.81 -21.99 4.86
N ASP A 188 -5.23 -23.00 5.62
CA ASP A 188 -4.41 -23.60 6.69
C ASP A 188 -3.13 -24.23 6.13
N PHE A 189 -3.22 -24.92 4.99
CA PHE A 189 -2.05 -25.45 4.30
C PHE A 189 -1.06 -24.35 3.89
N LEU A 190 -1.56 -23.22 3.39
CA LEU A 190 -0.70 -22.08 3.03
C LEU A 190 -0.06 -21.44 4.27
N LYS A 191 -0.82 -21.22 5.34
CA LYS A 191 -0.33 -20.66 6.61
C LYS A 191 0.73 -21.53 7.28
N SER A 192 0.66 -22.85 7.08
CA SER A 192 1.68 -23.77 7.60
C SER A 192 3.05 -23.65 6.93
N GLN A 193 3.12 -23.01 5.75
CA GLN A 193 4.37 -22.88 4.98
C GLN A 193 5.13 -21.59 5.32
N ALA A 194 4.42 -20.49 5.58
CA ALA A 194 5.01 -19.21 5.90
C ALA A 194 4.01 -18.27 6.59
N GLN A 195 4.53 -17.31 7.34
CA GLN A 195 3.79 -16.18 7.87
C GLN A 195 3.78 -15.03 6.86
N PRO A 196 2.76 -14.15 6.87
CA PRO A 196 2.73 -12.97 6.02
C PRO A 196 3.78 -11.95 6.46
N GLU A 197 4.41 -11.32 5.48
CA GLU A 197 5.27 -10.15 5.69
C GLU A 197 4.47 -8.89 5.33
N TYR A 198 3.77 -8.35 6.33
CA TYR A 198 2.92 -7.19 6.12
C TYR A 198 3.75 -5.91 5.89
N GLN A 199 3.39 -5.17 4.86
CA GLN A 199 3.94 -3.85 4.55
C GLN A 199 3.08 -2.77 5.20
N GLU A 200 3.52 -2.27 6.36
CA GLU A 200 2.76 -1.25 7.11
C GLU A 200 2.52 0.03 6.30
N GLU A 201 3.44 0.38 5.41
CA GLU A 201 3.39 1.56 4.53
C GLU A 201 2.14 1.61 3.64
N VAL A 202 1.55 0.46 3.32
CA VAL A 202 0.36 0.37 2.46
C VAL A 202 -0.85 1.06 3.08
N LEU A 203 -0.93 1.09 4.41
CA LEU A 203 -2.07 1.61 5.16
C LEU A 203 -1.82 2.97 5.80
N ILE A 204 -0.67 3.60 5.49
CA ILE A 204 -0.27 4.92 5.99
C ILE A 204 -0.57 5.97 4.92
N GLU A 205 -1.26 7.06 5.29
CA GLU A 205 -1.48 8.20 4.41
C GLU A 205 -0.15 8.91 4.12
N LYS A 206 0.34 8.85 2.87
CA LYS A 206 1.54 9.58 2.44
C LYS A 206 1.41 11.10 2.66
N ASP A 207 0.20 11.66 2.48
CA ASP A 207 -0.06 13.09 2.73
C ASP A 207 0.02 13.46 4.21
N LYS A 208 -0.32 12.54 5.13
CA LYS A 208 0.00 12.73 6.55
C LYS A 208 1.46 12.55 6.83
N VAL A 209 2.20 11.72 6.10
CA VAL A 209 3.65 11.63 6.30
C VAL A 209 4.32 12.93 5.85
N GLU A 210 3.96 13.53 4.71
CA GLU A 210 4.51 14.83 4.29
C GLU A 210 4.01 16.00 5.16
N SER A 211 2.72 16.07 5.50
CA SER A 211 2.23 17.12 6.42
C SER A 211 2.68 16.91 7.87
N THR A 212 2.90 15.67 8.31
CA THR A 212 3.56 15.38 9.60
C THR A 212 5.05 15.67 9.48
N ILE A 213 5.74 15.47 8.36
CA ILE A 213 7.15 15.87 8.17
C ILE A 213 7.28 17.40 8.12
N VAL A 214 6.33 18.11 7.52
CA VAL A 214 6.33 19.58 7.41
C VAL A 214 5.85 20.24 8.73
N GLU A 215 4.83 19.72 9.41
CA GLU A 215 4.45 20.17 10.77
C GLU A 215 5.47 19.75 11.83
N ILE A 216 6.14 18.60 11.67
CA ILE A 216 7.29 18.23 12.50
C ILE A 216 8.47 19.15 12.19
N GLY A 217 8.68 19.59 10.95
CA GLY A 217 9.73 20.57 10.62
C GLY A 217 9.55 21.92 11.35
N ASP A 218 8.30 22.37 11.52
CA ASP A 218 7.99 23.59 12.30
C ASP A 218 7.92 23.36 13.82
N LEU A 219 7.67 22.13 14.30
CA LEU A 219 7.74 21.73 15.73
C LEU A 219 9.12 21.18 16.16
N GLU A 220 10.05 21.00 15.22
CA GLU A 220 11.40 20.45 15.45
C GLU A 220 12.34 21.48 16.08
N ASP A 221 12.15 22.77 15.78
CA ASP A 221 12.97 23.87 16.33
C ASP A 221 12.78 24.02 17.86
N GLU A 222 11.58 23.73 18.38
CA GLU A 222 11.24 23.99 19.79
C GLU A 222 12.08 23.19 20.81
N PHE A 223 12.44 21.94 20.47
CA PHE A 223 13.25 21.09 21.35
C PHE A 223 14.69 20.86 20.86
N TYR A 224 15.00 21.17 19.59
CA TYR A 224 16.33 20.95 19.04
C TYR A 224 17.38 21.78 19.78
N GLN A 225 17.14 23.08 19.94
CA GLN A 225 18.07 23.98 20.61
C GLN A 225 18.31 23.59 22.08
N GLU A 226 17.24 23.18 22.78
CA GLU A 226 17.35 22.71 24.17
C GLU A 226 18.11 21.37 24.25
N ALA A 227 17.84 20.44 23.34
CA ALA A 227 18.52 19.16 23.25
C ALA A 227 20.02 19.34 22.97
N ALA A 228 20.37 20.20 22.01
CA ALA A 228 21.73 20.43 21.56
C ALA A 228 22.57 21.08 22.67
N ARG A 229 22.05 22.13 23.31
CA ARG A 229 22.69 22.75 24.48
C ARG A 229 22.95 21.74 25.59
N PHE A 230 21.93 20.94 25.92
CA PHE A 230 22.05 19.94 26.98
C PHE A 230 23.08 18.85 26.66
N VAL A 231 23.15 18.38 25.42
CA VAL A 231 24.16 17.39 24.99
C VAL A 231 25.56 17.97 25.07
N VAL A 232 25.74 19.22 24.66
CA VAL A 232 27.02 19.94 24.73
C VAL A 232 27.46 20.19 26.17
N GLU A 233 26.55 20.64 27.05
CA GLU A 233 26.82 20.85 28.48
C GLU A 233 27.17 19.54 29.22
N THR A 234 26.49 18.44 28.90
CA THR A 234 26.68 17.16 29.60
C THR A 234 27.79 16.29 29.00
N GLY A 235 28.29 16.65 27.81
CA GLY A 235 29.33 15.91 27.09
C GLY A 235 28.91 14.47 26.73
N ARG A 236 27.60 14.18 26.69
CA ARG A 236 27.07 12.82 26.46
C ARG A 236 25.85 12.86 25.55
N ALA A 237 25.95 12.24 24.37
CA ALA A 237 24.83 12.12 23.45
C ALA A 237 24.25 10.69 23.46
N SER A 238 23.11 10.46 24.10
CA SER A 238 22.43 9.16 24.02
C SER A 238 20.91 9.29 23.99
N THR A 239 20.25 8.34 23.34
CA THR A 239 18.79 8.35 23.14
C THR A 239 18.05 8.35 24.47
N SER A 240 18.43 7.46 25.39
CA SER A 240 17.84 7.36 26.73
C SER A 240 18.01 8.63 27.57
N LEU A 241 19.12 9.35 27.38
CA LEU A 241 19.39 10.61 28.08
C LEU A 241 18.43 11.72 27.61
N LEU A 242 18.25 11.87 26.30
CA LEU A 242 17.31 12.85 25.73
C LEU A 242 15.85 12.51 26.03
N GLN A 243 15.48 11.22 25.99
CA GLN A 243 14.12 10.77 26.37
C GLN A 243 13.76 11.22 27.79
N ARG A 244 14.69 11.09 28.74
CA ARG A 244 14.46 11.49 30.14
C ARG A 244 14.42 13.00 30.32
N ARG A 245 15.28 13.75 29.62
CA ARG A 245 15.41 15.22 29.78
C ARG A 245 14.24 15.98 29.16
N LEU A 246 13.81 15.57 27.97
CA LEU A 246 12.79 16.27 27.18
C LEU A 246 11.42 15.58 27.24
N ARG A 247 11.31 14.44 27.93
CA ARG A 247 10.09 13.62 28.04
C ARG A 247 9.55 13.22 26.66
N ILE A 248 10.45 12.88 25.74
CA ILE A 248 10.14 12.50 24.35
C ILE A 248 10.28 10.99 24.12
N GLY A 249 9.61 10.47 23.10
CA GLY A 249 9.70 9.06 22.68
C GLY A 249 11.05 8.71 22.04
N TYR A 250 11.35 7.40 21.95
CA TYR A 250 12.63 6.88 21.43
C TYR A 250 12.95 7.36 20.02
N GLY A 251 11.98 7.26 19.09
CA GLY A 251 12.17 7.69 17.70
C GLY A 251 12.52 9.17 17.57
N ARG A 252 11.93 10.03 18.42
CA ARG A 252 12.23 11.47 18.45
C ARG A 252 13.63 11.74 19.00
N ALA A 253 14.01 11.04 20.07
CA ALA A 253 15.36 11.17 20.64
C ALA A 253 16.46 10.66 19.68
N ALA A 254 16.20 9.61 18.91
CA ALA A 254 17.13 9.10 17.91
C ALA A 254 17.36 10.12 16.78
N ARG A 255 16.27 10.69 16.23
CA ARG A 255 16.37 11.71 15.17
C ARG A 255 17.11 12.98 15.62
N LEU A 256 16.87 13.48 16.83
CA LEU A 256 17.59 14.64 17.35
C LEU A 256 19.11 14.41 17.40
N LEU A 257 19.55 13.19 17.72
CA LEU A 257 20.98 12.85 17.69
C LEU A 257 21.51 12.73 16.27
N ASP A 258 20.72 12.22 15.32
CA ASP A 258 21.13 12.14 13.92
C ASP A 258 21.26 13.54 13.29
N MET A 259 20.38 14.48 13.66
CA MET A 259 20.50 15.90 13.28
C MET A 259 21.78 16.53 13.85
N MET A 260 22.03 16.37 15.16
CA MET A 260 23.26 16.86 15.79
C MET A 260 24.52 16.25 15.17
N GLN A 261 24.46 15.01 14.70
CA GLN A 261 25.58 14.38 13.99
C GLN A 261 25.76 15.01 12.60
N HIS A 262 24.67 15.25 11.87
CA HIS A 262 24.71 15.90 10.56
C HIS A 262 25.27 17.33 10.64
N GLU A 263 24.96 18.05 11.72
CA GLU A 263 25.51 19.39 12.01
C GLU A 263 26.92 19.37 12.60
N GLY A 264 27.50 18.19 12.86
CA GLY A 264 28.86 18.04 13.36
C GLY A 264 29.03 18.34 14.86
N LEU A 265 27.94 18.42 15.63
CA LEU A 265 27.98 18.59 17.08
C LEU A 265 28.44 17.31 17.80
N ILE A 266 28.11 16.14 17.24
CA ILE A 266 28.43 14.83 17.81
C ILE A 266 28.98 13.86 16.77
N GLY A 267 29.75 12.88 17.23
CA GLY A 267 30.36 11.83 16.42
C GLY A 267 29.38 10.73 15.97
N PRO A 268 29.83 9.81 15.11
CA PRO A 268 29.02 8.71 14.61
C PRO A 268 28.60 7.73 15.73
N PRO A 269 27.59 6.88 15.49
CA PRO A 269 27.12 5.90 16.47
C PRO A 269 28.21 4.89 16.84
N ASP A 270 28.51 4.74 18.15
CA ASP A 270 29.37 3.68 18.68
C ASP A 270 28.53 2.62 19.42
N GLY A 271 27.77 1.84 18.64
CA GLY A 271 26.90 0.78 19.15
C GLY A 271 25.87 1.29 20.15
N SER A 272 25.81 0.68 21.35
CA SER A 272 24.87 1.05 22.41
C SER A 272 25.40 2.14 23.36
N LYS A 273 26.60 2.68 23.11
CA LYS A 273 27.21 3.72 23.96
C LYS A 273 26.75 5.11 23.55
N ALA A 274 26.95 6.07 24.45
CA ALA A 274 26.73 7.48 24.13
C ALA A 274 27.72 7.92 23.04
N ARG A 275 27.23 8.69 22.05
CA ARG A 275 28.04 9.31 21.00
C ARG A 275 28.95 10.38 21.63
N GLU A 276 30.15 10.49 21.09
CA GLU A 276 31.13 11.51 21.47
C GLU A 276 30.63 12.89 21.06
N VAL A 277 30.80 13.90 21.92
CA VAL A 277 30.46 15.30 21.61
C VAL A 277 31.71 15.97 21.06
N LEU A 278 31.61 16.56 19.87
CA LEU A 278 32.75 17.06 19.10
C LEU A 278 33.05 18.55 19.34
N VAL A 279 32.12 19.26 19.96
CA VAL A 279 32.21 20.70 20.23
C VAL A 279 32.50 20.99 21.71
N SER A 280 33.14 22.12 21.99
CA SER A 280 33.41 22.58 23.36
C SER A 280 32.11 22.97 24.08
N THR A 281 32.14 22.98 25.41
CA THR A 281 31.01 23.41 26.25
C THR A 281 30.55 24.84 25.98
N ASP A 282 31.44 25.67 25.44
CA ASP A 282 31.23 27.11 25.20
C ASP A 282 30.74 27.40 23.77
N TYR A 283 30.54 26.36 22.95
CA TYR A 283 30.14 26.45 21.54
C TYR A 283 28.93 27.36 21.29
N PHE A 284 27.88 27.24 22.12
CA PHE A 284 26.68 28.08 21.98
C PHE A 284 26.85 29.50 22.52
N SER A 285 27.83 29.74 23.40
CA SER A 285 28.17 31.08 23.89
C SER A 285 28.95 31.87 22.85
N GLU A 286 29.91 31.23 22.16
CA GLU A 286 30.74 31.85 21.11
C GLU A 286 29.92 32.23 19.85
N ILE A 287 28.92 31.42 19.49
CA ILE A 287 28.04 31.68 18.34
C ILE A 287 27.11 32.88 18.57
N HIS A 288 26.74 33.19 19.82
CA HIS A 288 25.84 34.31 20.13
C HIS A 288 26.57 35.68 20.26
N GLU A 289 27.90 35.69 20.37
CA GLU A 289 28.71 36.92 20.43
C GLU A 289 29.27 37.37 19.06
N SER A 290 29.02 36.60 17.98
CA SER A 290 29.47 36.87 16.60
C SER A 290 28.32 37.38 15.71
#